data_AF-A0A958GM22-F1
#
_entry.id   AF-A0A958GM22-F1
#
_cell.length_a   1.000
_cell.length_b   1.000
_cell.length_c   1.000
_cell.angle_alpha   90.00
_cell.angle_beta   90.00
_cell.angle_gamma   90.00
#
_symmetry.space_group_name_H-M   'P 1'
#
loop_
_entity.id
_entity.type
_entity.pdbx_description
1 polymer ?
#
loop_
_entity_poly.entity_id
_entity_poly.type
_entity_poly.pdbx_seq_one_letter_code
_entity_poly.pdbx_strand_id
1 'polypeptide(L)'
;MLDGRQGTYRIIRTPILLVATTVCSVSLIHFQPMSLKVEGNTRGLAPSELRIVERLYRRNIGKDAIVTTAFGRELSEVAKELGRRVGAIVSREGEIEIVFLGTREILYLPDLGRYRLGAGRLRRMRLIFSDLSRDDSGAHLPSDILTDLEKLRLDSVVAVKVIGDHLAVRFGYLVPVTRPEQNPIVQESLYPFQESAVPFQKLIQVVEDQLIRGEELSPHPSGGAVIVGVYPKNDSHWRESVEELEELARTAGVKVLDKVIQRRPPDPRTVVGKGKLEELVLLCLRVGAELLIFDGELKPFQWRVITNSTELKVIDRSMLILDIFAQRARGSDGRLQVELAQLKY
;
A
#
# COMPACT_ATOMS: atom_id res chain seq x y z
N MET A 1 67.15 -17.11 -25.70
CA MET A 1 68.05 -16.50 -26.69
C MET A 1 67.19 -15.92 -27.81
N LEU A 2 67.41 -14.63 -28.11
CA LEU A 2 66.95 -13.83 -29.26
C LEU A 2 65.44 -13.44 -29.25
N ASP A 3 65.07 -12.20 -28.87
CA ASP A 3 65.18 -10.91 -29.60
C ASP A 3 64.20 -10.89 -30.79
N GLY A 4 63.11 -10.13 -30.85
CA GLY A 4 62.96 -8.68 -30.72
C GLY A 4 62.80 -8.07 -32.12
N ARG A 5 61.67 -7.38 -32.41
CA ARG A 5 61.58 -6.19 -33.30
C ARG A 5 60.15 -5.69 -33.53
N GLN A 6 60.07 -4.36 -33.54
CA GLN A 6 58.92 -3.49 -33.80
C GLN A 6 58.52 -3.42 -35.28
N GLY A 7 57.30 -2.94 -35.55
CA GLY A 7 56.89 -2.45 -36.87
C GLY A 7 55.47 -1.86 -36.87
N THR A 8 55.36 -0.54 -36.80
CA THR A 8 54.17 0.29 -37.03
C THR A 8 53.80 0.39 -38.53
N TYR A 9 52.51 0.58 -38.89
CA TYR A 9 51.95 1.67 -39.75
C TYR A 9 50.54 1.38 -40.35
N ARG A 10 49.57 2.19 -39.90
CA ARG A 10 48.54 2.99 -40.63
C ARG A 10 47.62 2.40 -41.75
N ILE A 11 46.32 2.28 -41.39
CA ILE A 11 45.05 2.77 -42.02
C ILE A 11 44.92 2.78 -43.57
N ILE A 12 43.85 2.14 -44.10
CA ILE A 12 42.92 2.66 -45.14
C ILE A 12 41.52 2.01 -44.96
N ARG A 13 40.47 2.84 -45.04
CA ARG A 13 39.02 2.54 -44.97
C ARG A 13 38.54 1.82 -46.25
N THR A 14 37.43 1.05 -46.21
CA THR A 14 36.05 1.34 -46.73
C THR A 14 35.18 0.04 -46.64
N PRO A 15 33.86 0.01 -46.96
CA PRO A 15 32.77 -0.23 -45.99
C PRO A 15 32.04 -1.57 -46.18
N ILE A 16 31.34 -2.07 -45.15
CA ILE A 16 30.35 -3.14 -45.32
C ILE A 16 29.02 -2.76 -44.64
N LEU A 17 28.01 -2.73 -45.50
CA LEU A 17 26.56 -2.69 -45.33
C LEU A 17 26.03 -3.14 -43.95
N LEU A 18 25.29 -2.23 -43.31
CA LEU A 18 24.44 -2.53 -42.15
C LEU A 18 23.07 -3.00 -42.67
N VAL A 19 22.73 -4.28 -42.45
CA VAL A 19 21.37 -4.79 -42.66
C VAL A 19 20.56 -4.51 -41.40
N ALA A 20 19.48 -3.73 -41.58
CA ALA A 20 18.52 -3.38 -40.55
C ALA A 20 17.82 -4.63 -39.99
N THR A 21 17.84 -4.79 -38.67
CA THR A 21 16.84 -5.56 -37.93
C THR A 21 16.26 -4.66 -36.86
N THR A 22 14.96 -4.41 -37.02
CA THR A 22 14.12 -3.56 -36.19
C THR A 22 14.03 -4.14 -34.77
N VAL A 23 14.73 -3.54 -33.81
CA VAL A 23 14.48 -3.78 -32.39
C VAL A 23 13.50 -2.73 -31.91
N CYS A 24 12.34 -3.18 -31.44
CA CYS A 24 11.33 -2.35 -30.79
C CYS A 24 11.96 -1.43 -29.75
N SER A 25 11.66 -0.15 -29.89
CA SER A 25 11.93 0.93 -28.94
C SER A 25 11.37 0.60 -27.55
N VAL A 26 12.24 0.18 -26.64
CA VAL A 26 12.02 0.43 -25.21
C VAL A 26 12.37 1.90 -25.00
N SER A 27 11.35 2.72 -24.78
CA SER A 27 11.53 4.12 -24.38
C SER A 27 12.39 4.14 -23.12
N LEU A 28 13.67 4.48 -23.30
CA LEU A 28 14.56 4.93 -22.24
C LEU A 28 13.88 6.13 -21.57
N ILE A 29 13.26 5.88 -20.42
CA ILE A 29 12.87 6.93 -19.50
C ILE A 29 14.18 7.61 -19.12
N HIS A 30 14.32 8.83 -19.63
CA HIS A 30 15.40 9.75 -19.34
C HIS A 30 15.42 9.94 -17.81
N PHE A 31 16.37 9.29 -17.12
CA PHE A 31 16.63 9.52 -15.71
C PHE A 31 17.24 10.93 -15.60
N GLN A 32 16.37 11.94 -15.44
CA GLN A 32 16.82 13.24 -14.98
C GLN A 32 17.35 13.08 -13.54
N PRO A 33 18.47 13.70 -13.17
CA PRO A 33 18.92 13.70 -11.79
C PRO A 33 17.85 14.41 -10.94
N MET A 34 17.15 13.66 -10.07
CA MET A 34 16.25 14.25 -9.09
C MET A 34 17.03 15.26 -8.26
N SER A 35 16.61 16.52 -8.29
CA SER A 35 16.97 17.44 -7.22
C SER A 35 16.36 16.90 -5.93
N LEU A 36 17.22 16.47 -5.00
CA LEU A 36 16.80 16.05 -3.66
C LEU A 36 16.13 17.24 -2.98
N LYS A 37 14.80 17.31 -3.05
CA LYS A 37 14.02 18.44 -2.57
C LYS A 37 13.30 18.02 -1.30
N VAL A 38 13.58 18.72 -0.21
CA VAL A 38 12.85 18.54 1.05
C VAL A 38 11.40 18.99 0.87
N GLU A 39 10.46 18.13 1.24
CA GLU A 39 9.02 18.39 1.13
C GLU A 39 8.41 18.88 2.46
N GLY A 40 7.14 19.30 2.41
CA GLY A 40 6.39 19.74 3.58
C GLY A 40 6.67 21.18 4.01
N ASN A 41 6.61 21.43 5.32
CA ASN A 41 6.71 22.76 5.90
C ASN A 41 8.15 23.28 5.93
N THR A 42 8.62 23.82 4.80
CA THR A 42 9.94 24.44 4.63
C THR A 42 9.93 25.97 4.78
N ARG A 43 8.75 26.58 4.96
CA ARG A 43 8.62 28.04 5.09
C ARG A 43 9.35 28.54 6.33
N GLY A 44 10.14 29.60 6.16
CA GLY A 44 10.86 30.26 7.25
C GLY A 44 12.19 29.59 7.65
N LEU A 45 12.66 28.59 6.91
CA LEU A 45 13.97 27.98 7.15
C LEU A 45 15.09 28.76 6.45
N ALA A 46 16.19 28.95 7.17
CA ALA A 46 17.44 29.46 6.60
C ALA A 46 18.06 28.44 5.64
N PRO A 47 18.84 28.87 4.63
CA PRO A 47 19.53 27.94 3.72
C PRO A 47 20.46 26.94 4.42
N SER A 48 21.03 27.30 5.57
CA SER A 48 21.84 26.40 6.40
C SER A 48 21.00 25.28 7.01
N GLU A 49 19.82 25.60 7.53
CA GLU A 49 18.86 24.64 8.10
C GLU A 49 18.36 23.67 7.02
N LEU A 50 18.06 24.18 5.82
CA LEU A 50 17.65 23.32 4.70
C LEU A 50 18.74 22.31 4.32
N ARG A 51 20.01 22.75 4.26
CA ARG A 51 21.16 21.86 4.00
C ARG A 51 21.33 20.80 5.09
N ILE A 52 21.00 21.10 6.35
CA ILE A 52 21.03 20.12 7.43
C ILE A 52 20.04 18.98 7.13
N VAL A 53 18.82 19.32 6.73
CA VAL A 53 17.79 18.33 6.37
C VAL A 53 18.16 17.56 5.10
N GLU A 54 18.68 18.23 4.07
CA GLU A 54 19.11 17.58 2.82
C GLU A 54 20.22 16.55 3.02
N ARG A 55 21.06 16.70 4.06
CA ARG A 55 22.10 15.69 4.38
C ARG A 55 21.51 14.35 4.82
N LEU A 56 20.27 14.32 5.32
CA LEU A 56 19.61 13.08 5.74
C LEU A 56 19.48 12.09 4.57
N TYR A 57 19.27 12.57 3.34
CA TYR A 57 19.23 11.71 2.13
C TYR A 57 20.53 10.93 1.87
N ARG A 58 21.66 11.33 2.46
CA ARG A 58 22.95 10.64 2.27
C ARG A 58 23.11 9.42 3.17
N ARG A 59 22.14 9.18 4.07
CA ARG A 59 22.17 8.06 5.00
C ARG A 59 21.52 6.85 4.34
N ASN A 60 22.01 5.68 4.72
CA ASN A 60 21.40 4.41 4.37
C ASN A 60 21.12 3.68 5.68
N ILE A 61 19.88 3.23 5.85
CA ILE A 61 19.42 2.55 7.07
C ILE A 61 19.81 1.07 7.04
N GLY A 62 20.06 0.54 5.85
CA GLY A 62 20.19 -0.88 5.60
C GLY A 62 18.83 -1.56 5.57
N LYS A 63 18.80 -2.69 4.89
CA LYS A 63 17.59 -3.50 4.70
C LYS A 63 17.08 -4.17 5.99
N ASP A 64 17.99 -4.48 6.91
CA ASP A 64 17.70 -5.31 8.10
C ASP A 64 17.43 -4.50 9.38
N ALA A 65 17.82 -3.22 9.44
CA ALA A 65 17.57 -2.39 10.60
C ALA A 65 16.23 -1.65 10.44
N ILE A 66 15.38 -1.63 11.48
CA ILE A 66 14.14 -0.83 11.47
C ILE A 66 14.44 0.68 11.44
N VAL A 67 15.49 1.07 12.15
CA VAL A 67 16.17 2.36 12.12
C VAL A 67 17.60 2.15 12.67
N THR A 68 18.59 2.91 12.20
CA THR A 68 19.93 2.88 12.83
C THR A 68 19.98 3.88 13.99
N THR A 69 20.77 3.59 15.02
CA THR A 69 21.00 4.51 16.15
C THR A 69 21.59 5.83 15.65
N ALA A 70 22.50 5.77 14.68
CA ALA A 70 23.08 6.96 14.07
C ALA A 70 22.01 7.84 13.40
N PHE A 71 21.17 7.25 12.54
CA PHE A 71 20.13 8.00 11.85
C PHE A 71 19.03 8.50 12.80
N GLY A 72 18.58 7.66 13.75
CA GLY A 72 17.55 8.05 14.70
C GLY A 72 17.97 9.20 15.62
N ARG A 73 19.24 9.24 16.03
CA ARG A 73 19.81 10.38 16.77
C ARG A 73 19.88 11.63 15.90
N GLU A 74 20.46 11.53 14.71
CA GLU A 74 20.57 12.66 13.78
C GLU A 74 19.19 13.25 13.46
N LEU A 75 18.20 12.41 13.15
CA LEU A 75 16.83 12.83 12.89
C LEU A 75 16.21 13.56 14.10
N SER A 76 16.43 13.05 15.31
CA SER A 76 15.92 13.68 16.55
C SER A 76 16.60 15.02 16.84
N GLU A 77 17.90 15.12 16.61
CA GLU A 77 18.69 16.35 16.81
C GLU A 77 18.25 17.43 15.83
N VAL A 78 18.13 17.11 14.54
CA VAL A 78 17.65 18.02 13.51
C VAL A 78 16.23 18.51 13.86
N ALA A 79 15.34 17.60 14.25
CA ALA A 79 13.99 17.99 14.64
C ALA A 79 13.94 18.95 15.84
N LYS A 80 14.80 18.72 16.83
CA LYS A 80 14.92 19.58 18.02
C LYS A 80 15.47 20.96 17.66
N GLU A 81 16.48 21.02 16.80
CA GLU A 81 17.08 22.27 16.30
C GLU A 81 16.05 23.11 15.53
N LEU A 82 15.30 22.48 14.62
CA LEU A 82 14.30 23.16 13.80
C LEU A 82 12.99 23.47 14.54
N GLY A 83 12.76 22.84 15.70
CA GLY A 83 11.49 22.87 16.41
C GLY A 83 10.32 22.27 15.59
N ARG A 84 10.62 21.38 14.63
CA ARG A 84 9.67 20.76 13.69
C ARG A 84 9.94 19.27 13.60
N ARG A 85 8.89 18.47 13.48
CA ARG A 85 9.06 17.04 13.19
C ARG A 85 9.69 16.87 11.82
N VAL A 86 10.62 15.93 11.72
CA VAL A 86 11.25 15.52 10.48
C VAL A 86 10.86 14.07 10.23
N GLY A 87 10.34 13.79 9.04
CA GLY A 87 10.00 12.45 8.57
C GLY A 87 10.89 12.04 7.40
N ALA A 88 11.11 10.74 7.30
CA ALA A 88 11.80 10.10 6.18
C ALA A 88 11.00 8.86 5.72
N ILE A 89 10.77 8.77 4.42
CA ILE A 89 10.28 7.55 3.77
C ILE A 89 11.48 6.74 3.33
N VAL A 90 11.52 5.48 3.76
CA VAL A 90 12.64 4.58 3.50
C VAL A 90 12.14 3.33 2.80
N SER A 91 12.84 2.93 1.74
CA SER A 91 12.55 1.71 0.99
C SER A 91 12.97 0.44 1.77
N ARG A 92 12.59 -0.75 1.27
CA ARG A 92 13.03 -2.03 1.84
C ARG A 92 14.53 -2.29 1.71
N GLU A 93 15.17 -1.65 0.76
CA GLU A 93 16.61 -1.71 0.54
C GLU A 93 17.38 -0.84 1.56
N GLY A 94 16.66 0.03 2.28
CA GLY A 94 17.23 0.92 3.29
C GLY A 94 17.56 2.33 2.78
N GLU A 95 17.21 2.62 1.53
CA GLU A 95 17.42 3.92 0.89
C GLU A 95 16.36 4.93 1.35
N ILE A 96 16.79 6.16 1.60
CA ILE A 96 15.89 7.26 1.96
C ILE A 96 15.35 7.88 0.66
N GLU A 97 14.08 7.67 0.39
CA GLU A 97 13.42 8.14 -0.84
C GLU A 97 12.91 9.58 -0.70
N ILE A 98 12.37 9.95 0.46
CA ILE A 98 11.78 11.27 0.72
C ILE A 98 12.13 11.71 2.13
N VAL A 99 12.51 12.98 2.30
CA VAL A 99 12.64 13.66 3.59
C VAL A 99 11.70 14.85 3.60
N PHE A 100 10.93 15.00 4.68
CA PHE A 100 9.88 16.00 4.75
C PHE A 100 9.69 16.56 6.16
N LEU A 101 9.15 17.77 6.23
CA LEU A 101 9.01 18.54 7.46
C LEU A 101 7.54 18.75 7.84
N GLY A 102 7.24 18.50 9.11
CA GLY A 102 5.98 18.80 9.74
C GLY A 102 5.98 20.12 10.51
N THR A 103 4.97 20.27 11.38
CA THR A 103 5.03 21.17 12.53
C THR A 103 5.64 20.43 13.72
N ARG A 104 5.57 21.00 14.92
CA ARG A 104 5.97 20.29 16.14
C ARG A 104 4.99 19.16 16.50
N GLU A 105 3.71 19.34 16.17
CA GLU A 105 2.61 18.46 16.55
C GLU A 105 2.19 17.50 15.44
N ILE A 106 2.23 17.95 14.18
CA ILE A 106 1.67 17.23 13.03
C ILE A 106 2.78 16.98 12.01
N LEU A 107 2.82 15.76 11.47
CA LEU A 107 3.72 15.41 10.39
C LEU A 107 2.88 15.07 9.15
N TYR A 108 2.80 15.99 8.20
CA TYR A 108 2.05 15.79 6.95
C TYR A 108 2.81 14.85 6.04
N LEU A 109 2.28 13.66 5.79
CA LEU A 109 2.88 12.73 4.84
C LEU A 109 2.81 13.31 3.41
N PRO A 110 3.88 13.15 2.62
CA PRO A 110 3.88 13.57 1.22
C PRO A 110 2.96 12.67 0.39
N ASP A 111 2.61 13.11 -0.82
CA ASP A 111 1.89 12.25 -1.77
C ASP A 111 2.82 11.14 -2.26
N LEU A 112 2.60 9.93 -1.74
CA LEU A 112 3.36 8.74 -2.11
C LEU A 112 2.87 8.11 -3.44
N GLY A 113 2.01 8.81 -4.19
CA GLY A 113 1.43 8.38 -5.45
C GLY A 113 0.29 7.37 -5.30
N ARG A 114 -0.29 6.95 -6.44
CA ARG A 114 -1.24 5.84 -6.47
C ARG A 114 -0.46 4.53 -6.48
N TYR A 115 -0.59 3.75 -5.42
CA TYR A 115 0.00 2.43 -5.33
C TYR A 115 -1.11 1.38 -5.40
N ARG A 116 -1.18 0.64 -6.52
CA ARG A 116 -2.10 -0.49 -6.64
C ARG A 116 -1.56 -1.64 -5.82
N LEU A 117 -2.05 -1.79 -4.60
CA LEU A 117 -1.77 -2.98 -3.81
C LEU A 117 -2.50 -4.15 -4.44
N GLY A 118 -1.76 -5.19 -4.80
CA GLY A 118 -2.37 -6.51 -4.85
C GLY A 118 -2.86 -6.88 -3.43
N ALA A 119 -3.91 -7.70 -3.36
CA ALA A 119 -4.40 -8.29 -2.12
C ALA A 119 -3.23 -8.71 -1.19
N GLY A 120 -3.28 -8.29 0.07
CA GLY A 120 -2.34 -8.69 1.13
C GLY A 120 -0.98 -8.01 1.14
N ARG A 121 -0.64 -7.20 0.13
CA ARG A 121 0.69 -6.57 0.04
C ARG A 121 0.79 -5.30 0.87
N LEU A 122 1.99 -5.02 1.37
CA LEU A 122 2.36 -3.74 1.95
C LEU A 122 3.00 -2.84 0.89
N ARG A 123 3.05 -1.54 1.17
CA ARG A 123 3.55 -0.50 0.26
C ARG A 123 5.07 -0.52 0.06
N ARG A 124 5.79 -1.39 0.78
CA ARG A 124 7.25 -1.53 0.71
C ARG A 124 8.03 -0.29 1.17
N MET A 125 7.37 0.52 1.99
CA MET A 125 7.88 1.78 2.50
C MET A 125 7.68 1.82 4.00
N ARG A 126 8.69 2.24 4.74
CA ARG A 126 8.58 2.58 6.15
C ARG A 126 8.71 4.07 6.36
N LEU A 127 7.90 4.61 7.24
CA LEU A 127 8.03 5.97 7.73
C LEU A 127 8.88 5.97 9.00
N ILE A 128 9.97 6.72 9.01
CA ILE A 128 10.76 7.00 10.21
C ILE A 128 10.63 8.49 10.52
N PHE A 129 10.25 8.86 11.73
CA PHE A 129 10.06 10.26 12.09
C PHE A 129 10.47 10.59 13.51
N SER A 130 10.87 11.85 13.72
CA SER A 130 11.20 12.37 15.05
C SER A 130 9.94 12.61 15.89
N ASP A 131 9.94 12.15 17.13
CA ASP A 131 8.95 12.53 18.14
C ASP A 131 9.42 13.74 18.96
N LEU A 132 8.63 14.81 18.91
CA LEU A 132 8.84 16.06 19.66
C LEU A 132 7.85 16.24 20.84
N SER A 133 7.16 15.16 21.22
CA SER A 133 6.32 15.12 22.41
C SER A 133 7.10 15.53 23.66
N ARG A 134 6.40 16.18 24.61
CA ARG A 134 6.99 16.57 25.90
C ARG A 134 7.12 15.41 26.89
N ASP A 135 6.60 14.24 26.55
CA ASP A 135 6.62 13.07 27.40
C ASP A 135 7.94 12.31 27.25
N ASP A 136 8.76 12.31 28.30
CA ASP A 136 10.07 11.67 28.33
C ASP A 136 10.03 10.21 28.79
N SER A 137 8.86 9.57 28.83
CA SER A 137 8.73 8.13 29.10
C SER A 137 9.11 7.24 27.90
N GLY A 138 9.19 7.81 26.69
CA GLY A 138 9.54 7.07 25.47
C GLY A 138 9.23 7.86 24.19
N ALA A 139 9.36 7.19 23.05
CA ALA A 139 8.88 7.71 21.76
C ALA A 139 7.37 7.42 21.59
N HIS A 140 6.65 8.31 20.92
CA HIS A 140 5.19 8.24 20.77
C HIS A 140 4.76 8.09 19.32
N LEU A 141 3.74 7.26 19.09
CA LEU A 141 3.04 7.13 17.81
C LEU A 141 1.69 7.88 17.89
N PRO A 142 1.57 9.04 17.25
CA PRO A 142 0.30 9.77 17.15
C PRO A 142 -0.78 8.98 16.39
N SER A 143 -2.05 9.22 16.70
CA SER A 143 -3.19 8.51 16.08
C SER A 143 -3.35 8.76 14.58
N ASP A 144 -3.01 9.96 14.10
CA ASP A 144 -2.96 10.30 12.68
C ASP A 144 -1.93 9.44 11.94
N ILE A 145 -0.73 9.27 12.51
CA ILE A 145 0.31 8.39 11.93
C ILE A 145 -0.10 6.92 11.90
N LEU A 146 -0.83 6.45 12.93
CA LEU A 146 -1.40 5.09 12.94
C LEU A 146 -2.49 4.93 11.87
N THR A 147 -3.30 5.96 11.65
CA THR A 147 -4.30 5.98 10.57
C THR A 147 -3.60 5.93 9.21
N ASP A 148 -2.51 6.66 9.03
CA ASP A 148 -1.71 6.63 7.80
C ASP A 148 -1.04 5.27 7.57
N LEU A 149 -0.53 4.61 8.62
CA LEU A 149 -0.02 3.24 8.53
C LEU A 149 -1.06 2.30 7.91
N GLU A 150 -2.29 2.35 8.41
CA GLU A 150 -3.40 1.52 7.95
C GLU A 150 -3.84 1.89 6.53
N LYS A 151 -4.15 3.16 6.28
CA LYS A 151 -4.69 3.64 5.00
C LYS A 151 -3.70 3.55 3.85
N LEU A 152 -2.42 3.79 4.13
CA LEU A 152 -1.37 3.70 3.12
C LEU A 152 -0.71 2.31 3.09
N ARG A 153 -1.10 1.40 4.00
CA ARG A 153 -0.50 0.06 4.19
C ARG A 153 1.03 0.09 4.18
N LEU A 154 1.62 1.02 4.93
CA LEU A 154 3.07 1.10 5.08
C LEU A 154 3.62 -0.19 5.72
N ASP A 155 4.88 -0.52 5.41
CA ASP A 155 5.56 -1.65 6.05
C ASP A 155 5.63 -1.45 7.57
N SER A 156 5.94 -0.22 8.00
CA SER A 156 5.93 0.20 9.39
C SER A 156 5.95 1.72 9.54
N VAL A 157 5.51 2.22 10.70
CA VAL A 157 5.78 3.60 11.16
C VAL A 157 6.69 3.54 12.38
N VAL A 158 7.71 4.40 12.44
CA VAL A 158 8.78 4.35 13.45
C VAL A 158 9.00 5.74 14.01
N ALA A 159 8.63 5.95 15.26
CA ALA A 159 8.93 7.16 16.03
C ALA A 159 10.29 7.01 16.72
N VAL A 160 11.14 8.04 16.62
CA VAL A 160 12.42 8.11 17.31
C VAL A 160 12.48 9.33 18.23
N LYS A 161 13.06 9.15 19.42
CA LYS A 161 13.27 10.23 20.39
C LYS A 161 14.57 10.02 21.15
N VAL A 162 15.37 11.06 21.35
CA VAL A 162 16.54 11.00 22.22
C VAL A 162 16.14 11.40 23.65
N ILE A 163 16.39 10.50 24.61
CA ILE A 163 16.12 10.68 26.04
C ILE A 163 17.44 10.45 26.80
N GLY A 164 18.00 11.53 27.34
CA GLY A 164 19.38 11.53 27.84
C GLY A 164 20.35 11.17 26.72
N ASP A 165 21.21 10.19 26.97
CA ASP A 165 22.18 9.70 25.99
C ASP A 165 21.66 8.51 25.16
N HIS A 166 20.39 8.13 25.30
CA HIS A 166 19.83 6.94 24.67
C HIS A 166 18.75 7.29 23.65
N LEU A 167 18.68 6.48 22.59
CA LEU A 167 17.60 6.53 21.62
C LEU A 167 16.44 5.68 22.13
N ALA A 168 15.24 6.25 22.16
CA ALA A 168 13.97 5.56 22.32
C ALA A 168 13.34 5.38 20.94
N VAL A 169 12.85 4.18 20.67
CA VAL A 169 12.15 3.84 19.42
C VAL A 169 10.80 3.24 19.77
N ARG A 170 9.74 3.74 19.13
CA ARG A 170 8.42 3.10 19.13
C ARG A 170 8.01 2.86 17.70
N PHE A 171 7.57 1.67 17.38
CA PHE A 171 7.16 1.34 16.02
C PHE A 171 5.84 0.59 15.98
N GLY A 172 5.14 0.74 14.86
CA GLY A 172 3.88 0.07 14.59
C GLY A 172 3.88 -0.61 13.23
N TYR A 173 3.18 -1.74 13.14
CA TYR A 173 3.01 -2.52 11.92
C TYR A 173 1.62 -3.18 11.89
N LEU A 174 1.18 -3.56 10.69
CA LEU A 174 -0.15 -4.15 10.49
C LEU A 174 -0.17 -5.64 10.83
N VAL A 175 -1.33 -6.12 11.28
CA VAL A 175 -1.64 -7.54 11.48
C VAL A 175 -3.01 -7.87 10.89
N PRO A 176 -3.25 -9.12 10.47
CA PRO A 176 -4.56 -9.50 9.93
C PRO A 176 -5.65 -9.35 10.99
N VAL A 177 -6.76 -8.70 10.58
CA VAL A 177 -7.96 -8.58 11.39
C VAL A 177 -8.76 -9.87 11.25
N THR A 178 -8.82 -10.65 12.31
CA THR A 178 -9.59 -11.91 12.36
C THR A 178 -10.94 -11.75 13.06
N ARG A 179 -11.13 -10.62 13.75
CA ARG A 179 -12.37 -10.28 14.47
C ARG A 179 -12.69 -8.79 14.26
N PRO A 180 -13.96 -8.40 14.13
CA PRO A 180 -14.34 -7.01 13.85
C PRO A 180 -13.80 -5.96 14.84
N GLU A 181 -13.55 -6.35 16.11
CA GLU A 181 -13.07 -5.45 17.16
C GLU A 181 -11.55 -5.49 17.37
N GLN A 182 -10.83 -6.31 16.60
CA GLN A 182 -9.39 -6.43 16.71
C GLN A 182 -8.71 -5.18 16.12
N ASN A 183 -7.83 -4.56 16.90
CA ASN A 183 -6.98 -3.49 16.39
C ASN A 183 -6.03 -4.06 15.31
N PRO A 184 -6.05 -3.55 14.07
CA PRO A 184 -5.18 -4.01 12.99
C PRO A 184 -3.70 -3.64 13.19
N ILE A 185 -3.36 -2.88 14.24
CA ILE A 185 -2.01 -2.36 14.46
C ILE A 185 -1.44 -2.91 15.77
N VAL A 186 -0.26 -3.52 15.67
CA VAL A 186 0.59 -3.83 16.82
C VAL A 186 1.59 -2.70 17.02
N GLN A 187 1.85 -2.33 18.27
CA GLN A 187 2.84 -1.32 18.63
C GLN A 187 3.85 -1.90 19.62
N GLU A 188 5.11 -1.59 19.41
CA GLU A 188 6.23 -2.06 20.22
C GLU A 188 7.11 -0.88 20.64
N SER A 189 7.67 -0.94 21.85
CA SER A 189 8.52 0.11 22.41
C SER A 189 9.87 -0.44 22.82
N LEU A 190 10.95 0.21 22.39
CA LEU A 190 12.33 -0.17 22.65
C LEU A 190 13.08 1.01 23.28
N TYR A 191 13.45 0.85 24.55
CA TYR A 191 14.27 1.81 25.28
C TYR A 191 15.12 1.12 26.35
N PRO A 192 16.46 1.30 26.36
CA PRO A 192 17.25 1.92 25.31
C PRO A 192 17.21 1.07 24.01
N PHE A 193 17.16 1.74 22.86
CA PHE A 193 17.12 1.04 21.57
C PHE A 193 18.47 0.42 21.20
N GLN A 194 18.41 -0.80 20.65
CA GLN A 194 19.54 -1.49 20.02
C GLN A 194 19.12 -1.95 18.63
N GLU A 195 19.96 -1.70 17.61
CA GLU A 195 19.62 -1.99 16.20
C GLU A 195 19.30 -3.46 15.95
N SER A 196 20.01 -4.38 16.62
CA SER A 196 19.81 -5.83 16.49
C SER A 196 18.51 -6.34 17.13
N ALA A 197 17.77 -5.50 17.87
CA ALA A 197 16.54 -5.90 18.55
C ALA A 197 15.44 -6.30 17.55
N VAL A 198 15.47 -5.78 16.33
CA VAL A 198 14.42 -6.01 15.32
C VAL A 198 15.06 -6.33 13.96
N PRO A 199 15.11 -7.62 13.56
CA PRO A 199 15.48 -8.00 12.20
C PRO A 199 14.35 -7.64 11.23
N PHE A 200 14.40 -6.43 10.66
CA PHE A 200 13.29 -5.80 9.95
C PHE A 200 12.79 -6.61 8.75
N GLN A 201 13.69 -7.16 7.93
CA GLN A 201 13.27 -8.00 6.78
C GLN A 201 12.44 -9.20 7.22
N LYS A 202 12.88 -9.88 8.29
CA LYS A 202 12.18 -11.05 8.82
C LYS A 202 10.83 -10.67 9.41
N LEU A 203 10.76 -9.54 10.12
CA LEU A 203 9.50 -9.00 10.64
C LEU A 203 8.50 -8.76 9.50
N ILE A 204 8.89 -7.99 8.48
CA ILE A 204 7.98 -7.64 7.37
C ILE A 204 7.57 -8.87 6.57
N GLN A 205 8.47 -9.83 6.37
CA GLN A 205 8.11 -11.09 5.72
C GLN A 205 7.03 -11.85 6.51
N VAL A 206 7.17 -11.97 7.82
CA VAL A 206 6.17 -12.61 8.68
C VAL A 206 4.84 -11.86 8.63
N VAL A 207 4.88 -10.53 8.66
CA VAL A 207 3.67 -9.69 8.58
C VAL A 207 2.96 -9.88 7.24
N GLU A 208 3.66 -9.82 6.12
CA GLU A 208 3.06 -10.04 4.80
C GLU A 208 2.45 -11.44 4.67
N ASP A 209 3.16 -12.48 5.13
CA ASP A 209 2.64 -13.85 5.13
C ASP A 209 1.35 -13.96 5.97
N GLN A 210 1.29 -13.25 7.10
CA GLN A 210 0.10 -13.21 7.96
C GLN A 210 -1.05 -12.43 7.30
N LEU A 211 -0.78 -11.30 6.64
CA LEU A 211 -1.79 -10.50 5.95
C LEU A 211 -2.38 -11.26 4.77
N ILE A 212 -1.55 -11.93 3.97
CA ILE A 212 -1.98 -12.78 2.85
C ILE A 212 -2.90 -13.91 3.37
N ARG A 213 -2.46 -14.66 4.40
CA ARG A 213 -3.28 -15.72 5.01
C ARG A 213 -4.57 -15.18 5.63
N GLY A 214 -4.51 -13.99 6.25
CA GLY A 214 -5.67 -13.33 6.82
C GLY A 214 -6.72 -12.98 5.76
N GLU A 215 -6.29 -12.50 4.59
CA GLU A 215 -7.19 -12.24 3.45
C GLU A 215 -7.72 -13.53 2.79
N GLU A 216 -6.98 -14.64 2.83
CA GLU A 216 -7.51 -15.95 2.41
C GLU A 216 -8.61 -16.46 3.36
N LEU A 217 -8.46 -16.21 4.67
CA LEU A 217 -9.45 -16.60 5.69
C LEU A 217 -10.66 -15.66 5.72
N SER A 218 -10.46 -14.40 5.34
CA SER A 218 -11.49 -13.38 5.19
C SER A 218 -11.60 -13.02 3.70
N PRO A 219 -12.34 -13.80 2.87
CA PRO A 219 -12.42 -13.60 1.43
C PRO A 219 -13.02 -12.24 1.05
N HIS A 220 -13.51 -11.47 2.01
CA HIS A 220 -14.06 -10.15 1.81
C HIS A 220 -13.32 -9.13 2.68
N PRO A 221 -13.02 -7.94 2.13
CA PRO A 221 -12.32 -6.89 2.86
C PRO A 221 -13.16 -6.39 4.05
N SER A 222 -12.47 -5.95 5.11
CA SER A 222 -13.10 -5.55 6.39
C SER A 222 -13.99 -4.31 6.28
N GLY A 223 -13.77 -3.46 5.27
CA GLY A 223 -14.51 -2.22 5.06
C GLY A 223 -15.99 -2.37 4.68
N GLY A 224 -16.56 -3.57 4.65
CA GLY A 224 -17.96 -3.76 4.25
C GLY A 224 -18.21 -3.51 2.77
N ALA A 225 -19.46 -3.66 2.35
CA ALA A 225 -19.84 -3.73 0.95
C ALA A 225 -20.95 -2.75 0.55
N VAL A 226 -20.93 -2.34 -0.71
CA VAL A 226 -22.08 -1.73 -1.38
C VAL A 226 -22.66 -2.72 -2.38
N ILE A 227 -23.97 -2.97 -2.28
CA ILE A 227 -24.69 -3.82 -3.23
C ILE A 227 -25.11 -2.97 -4.43
N VAL A 228 -24.92 -3.50 -5.63
CA VAL A 228 -25.28 -2.85 -6.89
C VAL A 228 -26.25 -3.75 -7.66
N GLY A 229 -27.47 -3.27 -7.83
CA GLY A 229 -28.52 -3.95 -8.59
C GLY A 229 -28.93 -3.14 -9.82
N VAL A 230 -28.93 -3.77 -11.00
CA VAL A 230 -29.42 -3.15 -12.25
C VAL A 230 -30.48 -4.04 -12.86
N TYR A 231 -31.71 -3.53 -12.92
CA TYR A 231 -32.87 -4.31 -13.32
C TYR A 231 -33.65 -3.59 -14.43
N PRO A 232 -34.17 -4.31 -15.43
CA PRO A 232 -35.14 -3.77 -16.37
C PRO A 232 -36.35 -3.12 -15.67
N LYS A 233 -36.95 -2.09 -16.28
CA LYS A 233 -38.06 -1.34 -15.67
C LYS A 233 -39.29 -2.18 -15.34
N ASN A 234 -39.47 -3.30 -16.01
CA ASN A 234 -40.60 -4.23 -15.89
C ASN A 234 -40.34 -5.39 -14.92
N ASP A 235 -39.14 -5.52 -14.36
CA ASP A 235 -38.82 -6.58 -13.41
C ASP A 235 -39.52 -6.31 -12.07
N SER A 236 -40.45 -7.15 -11.62
CA SER A 236 -41.16 -7.00 -10.34
C SER A 236 -40.39 -7.55 -9.15
N HIS A 237 -39.41 -8.42 -9.37
CA HIS A 237 -38.73 -9.21 -8.33
C HIS A 237 -37.42 -8.60 -7.84
N TRP A 238 -37.01 -7.47 -8.41
CA TRP A 238 -35.75 -6.82 -8.05
C TRP A 238 -35.57 -6.57 -6.54
N ARG A 239 -36.65 -6.29 -5.79
CA ARG A 239 -36.56 -6.06 -4.34
C ARG A 239 -36.17 -7.33 -3.60
N GLU A 240 -36.89 -8.41 -3.88
CA GLU A 240 -36.64 -9.74 -3.34
C GLU A 240 -35.20 -10.18 -3.64
N SER A 241 -34.75 -9.93 -4.88
CA SER A 241 -33.39 -10.25 -5.33
C SER A 241 -32.30 -9.53 -4.51
N VAL A 242 -32.49 -8.24 -4.23
CA VAL A 242 -31.55 -7.42 -3.44
C VAL A 242 -31.58 -7.80 -1.96
N GLU A 243 -32.76 -8.07 -1.40
CA GLU A 243 -32.92 -8.53 -0.02
C GLU A 243 -32.25 -9.90 0.18
N GLU A 244 -32.42 -10.82 -0.77
CA GLU A 244 -31.71 -12.10 -0.78
C GLU A 244 -30.20 -11.90 -0.84
N LEU A 245 -29.70 -11.04 -1.73
CA LEU A 245 -28.26 -10.79 -1.85
C LEU A 245 -27.67 -10.19 -0.57
N GLU A 246 -28.41 -9.32 0.13
CA GLU A 246 -28.00 -8.81 1.43
C GLU A 246 -27.89 -9.93 2.47
N GLU A 247 -28.82 -10.88 2.47
CA GLU A 247 -28.77 -12.00 3.40
C GLU A 247 -27.64 -12.99 3.06
N LEU A 248 -27.34 -13.19 1.77
CA LEU A 248 -26.14 -13.90 1.32
C LEU A 248 -24.86 -13.19 1.80
N ALA A 249 -24.77 -11.87 1.64
CA ALA A 249 -23.62 -11.09 2.10
C ALA A 249 -23.44 -11.21 3.62
N ARG A 250 -24.54 -11.11 4.39
CA ARG A 250 -24.55 -11.34 5.85
C ARG A 250 -24.04 -12.74 6.18
N THR A 251 -24.50 -13.76 5.45
CA THR A 251 -24.08 -15.15 5.62
C THR A 251 -22.59 -15.35 5.37
N ALA A 252 -22.02 -14.59 4.42
CA ALA A 252 -20.59 -14.60 4.10
C ALA A 252 -19.73 -13.79 5.10
N GLY A 253 -20.34 -13.17 6.12
CA GLY A 253 -19.67 -12.30 7.08
C GLY A 253 -19.42 -10.88 6.57
N VAL A 254 -20.06 -10.48 5.47
CA VAL A 254 -19.91 -9.15 4.86
C VAL A 254 -20.98 -8.20 5.39
N LYS A 255 -20.55 -7.07 5.96
CA LYS A 255 -21.46 -5.99 6.36
C LYS A 255 -21.84 -5.15 5.15
N VAL A 256 -23.11 -5.14 4.78
CA VAL A 256 -23.64 -4.23 3.75
C VAL A 256 -23.79 -2.83 4.34
N LEU A 257 -23.13 -1.85 3.73
CA LEU A 257 -23.12 -0.44 4.15
C LEU A 257 -24.13 0.41 3.39
N ASP A 258 -24.35 0.11 2.11
CA ASP A 258 -25.32 0.81 1.27
C ASP A 258 -25.78 -0.08 0.09
N LYS A 259 -26.84 0.35 -0.60
CA LYS A 259 -27.41 -0.33 -1.77
C LYS A 259 -27.73 0.67 -2.87
N VAL A 260 -27.26 0.42 -4.08
CA VAL A 260 -27.51 1.26 -5.25
C VAL A 260 -28.27 0.48 -6.31
N ILE A 261 -29.52 0.91 -6.54
CA ILE A 261 -30.42 0.25 -7.47
C ILE A 261 -30.68 1.15 -8.69
N GLN A 262 -30.50 0.59 -9.89
CA GLN A 262 -30.89 1.23 -11.14
C GLN A 262 -31.97 0.44 -11.87
N ARG A 263 -33.02 1.15 -12.28
CA ARG A 263 -34.16 0.60 -13.03
C ARG A 263 -34.03 0.93 -14.52
N ARG A 264 -33.13 0.23 -15.22
CA ARG A 264 -32.83 0.38 -16.66
C ARG A 264 -32.16 -0.89 -17.20
N PRO A 265 -32.13 -1.09 -18.54
CA PRO A 265 -31.28 -2.12 -19.13
C PRO A 265 -29.80 -1.92 -18.76
N PRO A 266 -29.06 -3.01 -18.47
CA PRO A 266 -27.67 -2.94 -18.06
C PRO A 266 -26.78 -2.43 -19.21
N ASP A 267 -25.80 -1.59 -18.86
CA ASP A 267 -24.78 -1.15 -19.79
C ASP A 267 -23.88 -2.33 -20.19
N PRO A 268 -23.62 -2.56 -21.50
CA PRO A 268 -22.84 -3.71 -21.94
C PRO A 268 -21.39 -3.69 -21.45
N ARG A 269 -20.81 -2.53 -21.11
CA ARG A 269 -19.42 -2.39 -20.68
C ARG A 269 -19.26 -2.39 -19.16
N THR A 270 -20.12 -1.71 -18.41
CA THR A 270 -19.97 -1.57 -16.94
C THR A 270 -21.20 -1.95 -16.13
N VAL A 271 -22.25 -2.48 -16.75
CA VAL A 271 -23.56 -2.81 -16.14
C VAL A 271 -24.35 -1.58 -15.68
N VAL A 272 -23.73 -0.62 -14.99
CA VAL A 272 -24.35 0.61 -14.46
C VAL A 272 -24.18 1.84 -15.37
N GLY A 273 -23.25 1.79 -16.33
CA GLY A 273 -22.79 2.93 -17.12
C GLY A 273 -21.66 3.71 -16.45
N LYS A 274 -20.83 4.40 -17.25
CA LYS A 274 -19.58 5.05 -16.78
C LYS A 274 -19.80 6.08 -15.67
N GLY A 275 -20.73 7.04 -15.86
CA GLY A 275 -20.97 8.09 -14.87
C GLY A 275 -21.47 7.54 -13.54
N LYS A 276 -22.33 6.50 -13.58
CA LYS A 276 -22.80 5.86 -12.35
C LYS A 276 -21.70 5.07 -11.65
N LEU A 277 -20.80 4.44 -12.40
CA LEU A 277 -19.64 3.78 -11.81
C LEU A 277 -18.76 4.78 -11.05
N GLU A 278 -18.52 5.96 -11.60
CA GLU A 278 -17.79 7.03 -10.90
C GLU A 278 -18.51 7.47 -9.61
N GLU A 279 -19.84 7.66 -9.66
CA GLU A 279 -20.65 7.95 -8.47
C GLU A 279 -20.58 6.83 -7.42
N LEU A 280 -20.56 5.56 -7.86
CA LEU A 280 -20.46 4.40 -6.97
C LEU A 280 -19.12 4.36 -6.25
N VAL A 281 -18.01 4.63 -6.95
CA VAL A 281 -16.68 4.69 -6.34
C VAL A 281 -16.63 5.79 -5.28
N LEU A 282 -17.17 6.98 -5.59
CA LEU A 282 -17.26 8.07 -4.62
C LEU A 282 -18.13 7.73 -3.41
N LEU A 283 -19.24 7.02 -3.63
CA LEU A 283 -20.09 6.53 -2.55
C LEU A 283 -19.33 5.57 -1.64
N CYS A 284 -18.63 4.59 -2.23
CA CYS A 284 -17.85 3.60 -1.47
C CYS A 284 -16.78 4.28 -0.61
N LEU A 285 -16.05 5.24 -1.17
CA LEU A 285 -15.07 6.03 -0.40
C LEU A 285 -15.72 6.79 0.76
N ARG A 286 -16.92 7.35 0.56
CA ARG A 286 -17.65 8.09 1.61
C ARG A 286 -18.11 7.19 2.75
N VAL A 287 -18.66 6.01 2.43
CA VAL A 287 -19.18 5.08 3.44
C VAL A 287 -18.10 4.17 4.02
N GLY A 288 -16.90 4.16 3.42
CA GLY A 288 -15.78 3.31 3.82
C GLY A 288 -15.86 1.88 3.27
N ALA A 289 -16.67 1.64 2.24
CA ALA A 289 -16.79 0.33 1.59
C ALA A 289 -15.53 -0.04 0.81
N GLU A 290 -15.10 -1.28 0.94
CA GLU A 290 -13.94 -1.86 0.23
C GLU A 290 -14.36 -2.93 -0.79
N LEU A 291 -15.64 -3.33 -0.78
CA LEU A 291 -16.23 -4.34 -1.66
C LEU A 291 -17.46 -3.80 -2.42
N LEU A 292 -17.51 -4.10 -3.72
CA LEU A 292 -18.70 -3.95 -4.55
C LEU A 292 -19.26 -5.34 -4.87
N ILE A 293 -20.54 -5.55 -4.58
CA ILE A 293 -21.26 -6.79 -4.87
C ILE A 293 -22.32 -6.51 -5.94
N PHE A 294 -22.13 -7.05 -7.12
CA PHE A 294 -23.11 -6.95 -8.20
C PHE A 294 -24.14 -8.08 -8.10
N ASP A 295 -25.42 -7.71 -8.21
CA ASP A 295 -26.50 -8.68 -8.13
C ASP A 295 -26.61 -9.59 -9.36
N GLY A 296 -26.30 -9.02 -10.53
CA GLY A 296 -26.20 -9.77 -11.78
C GLY A 296 -24.78 -10.30 -12.01
N GLU A 297 -24.69 -11.41 -12.75
CA GLU A 297 -23.42 -11.98 -13.18
C GLU A 297 -22.63 -11.00 -14.05
N LEU A 298 -21.34 -10.87 -13.76
CA LEU A 298 -20.44 -10.03 -14.54
C LEU A 298 -19.74 -10.86 -15.61
N LYS A 299 -19.82 -10.42 -16.87
CA LYS A 299 -18.98 -11.02 -17.91
C LYS A 299 -17.51 -10.70 -17.62
N PRO A 300 -16.55 -11.58 -18.00
CA PRO A 300 -15.12 -11.35 -17.74
C PRO A 300 -14.61 -9.99 -18.23
N PHE A 301 -15.11 -9.51 -19.38
CA PHE A 301 -14.80 -8.18 -19.89
C PHE A 301 -15.36 -7.05 -18.99
N GLN A 302 -16.60 -7.17 -18.52
CA GLN A 302 -17.22 -6.17 -17.64
C GLN A 302 -16.48 -6.11 -16.31
N TRP A 303 -16.20 -7.27 -15.70
CA TRP A 303 -15.43 -7.37 -14.47
C TRP A 303 -14.06 -6.68 -14.60
N ARG A 304 -13.32 -6.93 -15.70
CA ARG A 304 -12.03 -6.27 -15.97
C ARG A 304 -12.18 -4.75 -16.11
N VAL A 305 -13.19 -4.28 -16.85
CA VAL A 305 -13.41 -2.84 -17.04
C VAL A 305 -13.73 -2.15 -15.70
N ILE A 306 -14.60 -2.75 -14.89
CA ILE A 306 -14.99 -2.20 -13.59
C ILE A 306 -13.77 -2.19 -12.66
N THR A 307 -13.09 -3.32 -12.50
CA THR A 307 -11.90 -3.47 -11.64
C THR A 307 -10.74 -2.57 -12.06
N ASN A 308 -10.57 -2.28 -13.36
CA ASN A 308 -9.56 -1.32 -13.81
C ASN A 308 -9.94 0.14 -13.53
N SER A 309 -11.20 0.40 -13.21
CA SER A 309 -11.74 1.74 -12.95
C SER A 309 -11.84 2.08 -11.45
N THR A 310 -11.59 1.11 -10.57
CA THR A 310 -11.68 1.26 -9.11
C THR A 310 -10.63 0.42 -8.38
N GLU A 311 -10.22 0.83 -7.18
CA GLU A 311 -9.34 0.03 -6.31
C GLU A 311 -10.13 -0.89 -5.36
N LEU A 312 -11.47 -0.85 -5.43
CA LEU A 312 -12.36 -1.70 -4.65
C LEU A 312 -12.30 -3.16 -5.15
N LYS A 313 -12.47 -4.12 -4.24
CA LYS A 313 -12.74 -5.50 -4.65
C LYS A 313 -14.11 -5.56 -5.32
N VAL A 314 -14.20 -6.24 -6.46
CA VAL A 314 -15.46 -6.39 -7.22
C VAL A 314 -15.79 -7.86 -7.33
N ILE A 315 -16.97 -8.25 -6.84
CA ILE A 315 -17.53 -9.58 -7.00
C ILE A 315 -18.97 -9.48 -7.51
N ASP A 316 -19.49 -10.58 -8.01
CA ASP A 316 -20.90 -10.74 -8.30
C ASP A 316 -21.55 -11.78 -7.39
N ARG A 317 -22.86 -11.97 -7.56
CA ARG A 317 -23.66 -12.94 -6.82
C ARG A 317 -23.07 -14.36 -6.88
N SER A 318 -22.67 -14.82 -8.06
CA SER A 318 -22.15 -16.18 -8.23
C SER A 318 -20.84 -16.38 -7.46
N MET A 319 -19.93 -15.40 -7.50
CA MET A 319 -18.70 -15.44 -6.70
C MET A 319 -18.98 -15.39 -5.19
N LEU A 320 -19.93 -14.55 -4.74
CA LEU A 320 -20.32 -14.50 -3.33
C LEU A 320 -20.86 -15.84 -2.82
N ILE A 321 -21.67 -16.52 -3.63
CA ILE A 321 -22.20 -17.86 -3.30
C ILE A 321 -21.07 -18.89 -3.19
N LEU A 322 -20.11 -18.85 -4.12
CA LEU A 322 -18.92 -19.71 -4.07
C LEU A 322 -18.11 -19.47 -2.79
N ASP A 323 -17.93 -18.21 -2.39
CA ASP A 323 -17.22 -17.85 -1.16
C ASP A 323 -17.92 -18.40 0.10
N ILE A 324 -19.27 -18.35 0.15
CA ILE A 324 -20.05 -18.96 1.25
C ILE A 324 -19.83 -20.48 1.29
N PHE A 325 -19.81 -21.14 0.13
CA PHE A 325 -19.54 -22.58 0.09
C PHE A 325 -18.12 -22.91 0.53
N ALA A 326 -17.13 -22.08 0.17
CA ALA A 326 -15.74 -22.24 0.58
C ALA A 326 -15.62 -22.19 2.10
N GLN A 327 -16.28 -21.21 2.74
CA GLN A 327 -16.32 -21.07 4.20
C GLN A 327 -16.97 -22.26 4.91
N ARG A 328 -17.97 -22.91 4.28
CA ARG A 328 -18.70 -24.04 4.87
C ARG A 328 -18.07 -25.40 4.58
N ALA A 329 -17.19 -25.51 3.58
CA ALA A 329 -16.54 -26.76 3.20
C ALA A 329 -15.54 -27.24 4.27
N ARG A 330 -15.96 -28.23 5.08
CA ARG A 330 -15.12 -28.82 6.15
C ARG A 330 -14.24 -30.00 5.69
N GLY A 331 -14.66 -30.74 4.67
CA GLY A 331 -13.92 -31.91 4.14
C GLY A 331 -12.97 -31.54 2.99
N SER A 332 -11.89 -32.30 2.80
CA SER A 332 -10.90 -32.10 1.73
C SER A 332 -11.54 -32.07 0.34
N ASP A 333 -12.47 -32.98 0.07
CA ASP A 333 -13.10 -33.12 -1.25
C ASP A 333 -14.05 -31.94 -1.54
N GLY A 334 -14.78 -31.49 -0.51
CA GLY A 334 -15.67 -30.33 -0.62
C GLY A 334 -14.89 -29.04 -0.85
N ARG A 335 -13.74 -28.86 -0.19
CA ARG A 335 -12.87 -27.70 -0.43
C ARG A 335 -12.32 -27.71 -1.85
N LEU A 336 -11.84 -28.86 -2.31
CA LEU A 336 -11.30 -29.00 -3.67
C LEU A 336 -12.36 -28.71 -4.74
N GLN A 337 -13.61 -29.13 -4.54
CA GLN A 337 -14.70 -28.84 -5.48
C GLN A 337 -15.02 -27.35 -5.56
N VAL A 338 -15.05 -26.65 -4.42
CA VAL A 338 -15.30 -25.21 -4.41
C VAL A 338 -14.13 -24.45 -5.02
N GLU A 339 -12.89 -24.83 -4.70
CA GLU A 339 -11.69 -24.23 -5.29
C GLU A 339 -11.65 -24.42 -6.81
N LEU A 340 -12.01 -25.62 -7.30
CA LEU A 340 -12.15 -25.88 -8.74
C LEU A 340 -13.26 -25.04 -9.38
N ALA A 341 -14.36 -24.79 -8.67
CA ALA A 341 -15.43 -23.93 -9.17
C ALA A 341 -14.99 -22.46 -9.24
N GLN A 342 -14.27 -21.95 -8.23
CA GLN A 342 -13.70 -20.60 -8.25
C GLN A 342 -12.65 -20.43 -9.36
N LEU A 343 -11.80 -21.44 -9.61
CA LEU A 343 -10.80 -21.39 -10.70
C LEU A 343 -11.41 -21.43 -12.10
N LYS A 344 -12.61 -22.00 -12.24
CA LYS A 344 -13.33 -22.07 -13.52
C LYS A 344 -14.15 -20.81 -13.82
N TYR A 345 -14.44 -20.01 -12.80
CA TYR A 345 -15.21 -18.77 -12.89
C TYR A 345 -14.33 -17.61 -13.37
#